data_AF-A0A959IJM4-F1
#
_entry.id   AF-A0A959IJM4-F1
#
_cell.length_a   1.000
_cell.length_b   1.000
_cell.length_c   1.000
_cell.angle_alpha   90.00
_cell.angle_beta   90.00
_cell.angle_gamma   90.00
#
_symmetry.space_group_name_H-M   'P 1'
#
loop_
_entity.id
_entity.type
_entity.pdbx_description
1 polymer ?
#
loop_
_entity_poly.entity_id
_entity_poly.type
_entity_poly.pdbx_seq_one_letter_code
_entity_poly.pdbx_strand_id
1 'polypeptide(L)'
;MKNIRLLFLSSIILLSAGAIQLKAQNKLSGKWKGELERDQFSVSLKASPKPGSNWNSHYNFPINEFTGLNFNGEGSAELSREAGVLVLNGIFRNGSGLGEFEFLPSVSFIAFLRSKTSGEVEDRDLFHLFARNIGTEYIDYVISYGYENPRVDDIVGMSIHGMDLAYLKDFLPAAKAYGIKNLPLKDLISMKIHNVGTGYINDMTRLGINKLTADQLIKAKIHNVSPKFIQAIQESGLKHVDFNDLVTFSIHNVDPDVVREWIDAGFADLTPDQVVAARIHHVDPELLRAVKEAGVKNLSMDDVVSMAIHNADPRFLRALKDFGYENITADMVIKATIHRVDIDLIEGLDELGYKNVSIDELVGLSIHNVTPDFIRRANQKGYVNLSLEEYKKLKIHNMVN
;
A
#
# COMPACT_ATOMS: atom_id res chain seq x y z
N MET A 1 73.20 31.86 0.98
CA MET A 1 73.04 31.48 2.39
C MET A 1 71.82 32.18 2.97
N LYS A 2 70.89 31.39 3.52
CA LYS A 2 69.91 31.68 4.59
C LYS A 2 68.83 32.77 4.40
N ASN A 3 67.63 32.28 4.10
CA ASN A 3 66.31 32.51 4.73
C ASN A 3 66.27 33.39 6.00
N ILE A 4 65.15 34.10 6.22
CA ILE A 4 64.10 33.73 7.20
C ILE A 4 62.84 34.63 7.03
N ARG A 5 61.68 33.96 7.03
CA ARG A 5 60.31 34.50 6.93
C ARG A 5 59.84 35.02 8.30
N LEU A 6 59.11 36.14 8.30
CA LEU A 6 58.38 36.67 9.45
C LEU A 6 57.11 35.83 9.71
N LEU A 7 56.95 35.33 10.92
CA LEU A 7 55.73 34.67 11.42
C LEU A 7 54.87 35.70 12.17
N PHE A 8 53.59 35.77 11.84
CA PHE A 8 52.58 36.47 12.63
C PHE A 8 52.13 35.57 13.78
N LEU A 9 52.23 36.09 15.01
CA LEU A 9 51.69 35.49 16.24
C LEU A 9 50.26 36.00 16.46
N SER A 10 49.28 35.09 16.45
CA SER A 10 47.91 35.39 16.88
C SER A 10 47.75 34.99 18.35
N SER A 11 47.48 35.97 19.20
CA SER A 11 47.29 35.79 20.65
C SER A 11 45.95 35.13 20.98
N ILE A 12 45.97 34.12 21.85
CA ILE A 12 44.79 33.50 22.46
C ILE A 12 44.52 34.21 23.79
N ILE A 13 43.33 34.77 23.95
CA ILE A 13 42.84 35.32 25.22
C ILE A 13 42.14 34.17 25.99
N LEU A 14 42.68 33.82 27.17
CA LEU A 14 42.01 32.95 28.13
C LEU A 14 41.10 33.79 29.04
N LEU A 15 39.82 33.42 29.11
CA LEU A 15 38.91 33.77 30.19
C LEU A 15 38.40 32.48 30.85
N SER A 16 38.59 32.41 32.16
CA SER A 16 38.38 31.26 33.03
C SER A 16 36.91 30.89 33.21
N ALA A 17 36.57 29.62 32.96
CA ALA A 17 35.28 29.02 33.29
C ALA A 17 35.40 28.11 34.52
N GLY A 18 34.36 28.13 35.38
CA GLY A 18 34.19 27.14 36.43
C GLY A 18 34.15 25.73 35.84
N ALA A 19 34.86 24.80 36.47
CA ALA A 19 35.05 23.44 35.98
C ALA A 19 33.75 22.63 36.13
N ILE A 20 32.92 22.63 35.08
CA ILE A 20 32.12 21.46 34.75
C ILE A 20 33.08 20.48 34.10
N GLN A 21 33.29 19.34 34.72
CA GLN A 21 34.14 18.27 34.20
C GLN A 21 33.42 17.64 32.99
N LEU A 22 33.56 18.25 31.82
CA LEU A 22 33.16 17.67 30.54
C LEU A 22 33.94 16.36 30.39
N LYS A 23 33.23 15.22 30.40
CA LYS A 23 33.78 13.98 29.84
C LYS A 23 34.25 14.33 28.43
N ALA A 24 35.47 13.92 28.08
CA ALA A 24 35.98 14.04 26.72
C ALA A 24 34.93 13.45 25.77
N GLN A 25 34.30 14.30 24.98
CA GLN A 25 33.27 13.88 24.05
C GLN A 25 33.94 13.02 22.99
N ASN A 26 33.40 11.83 22.69
CA ASN A 26 34.06 10.96 21.72
C ASN A 26 33.95 11.61 20.34
N LYS A 27 35.11 11.94 19.79
CA LYS A 27 35.25 12.45 18.42
C LYS A 27 34.84 11.35 17.44
N LEU A 28 33.82 11.59 16.63
CA LEU A 28 33.52 10.75 15.48
C LEU A 28 34.50 11.13 14.36
N SER A 29 35.46 10.26 14.09
CA SER A 29 36.45 10.46 13.02
C SER A 29 36.70 9.18 12.24
N GLY A 30 37.15 9.33 11.01
CA GLY A 30 37.41 8.19 10.16
C GLY A 30 37.87 8.60 8.76
N LYS A 31 37.61 7.74 7.78
CA LYS A 31 37.94 8.00 6.37
C LYS A 31 36.71 8.48 5.62
N TRP A 32 36.91 9.37 4.66
CA TRP A 32 35.87 9.77 3.73
C TRP A 32 36.33 9.61 2.28
N LYS A 33 35.36 9.44 1.40
CA LYS A 33 35.49 9.56 -0.05
C LYS A 33 34.28 10.31 -0.57
N GLY A 34 34.43 11.15 -1.58
CA GLY A 34 33.29 11.83 -2.16
C GLY A 34 33.49 12.27 -3.60
N GLU A 35 32.38 12.65 -4.22
CA GLU A 35 32.31 13.08 -5.61
C GLU A 35 31.30 14.23 -5.76
N LEU A 36 31.63 15.18 -6.63
CA LEU A 36 30.75 16.26 -7.00
C LEU A 36 29.67 15.74 -7.95
N GLU A 37 28.42 15.80 -7.51
CA GLU A 37 27.23 15.46 -8.28
C GLU A 37 26.41 16.75 -8.49
N ARG A 38 26.62 17.42 -9.62
CA ARG A 38 26.01 18.73 -9.94
C ARG A 38 26.35 19.79 -8.86
N ASP A 39 25.39 20.13 -8.02
CA ASP A 39 25.45 21.12 -6.94
C ASP A 39 25.59 20.46 -5.55
N GLN A 40 25.73 19.14 -5.49
CA GLN A 40 25.86 18.37 -4.27
C GLN A 40 27.23 17.70 -4.19
N PHE A 41 27.79 17.63 -2.99
CA PHE A 41 28.93 16.79 -2.68
C PHE A 41 28.43 15.49 -2.05
N SER A 42 28.57 14.41 -2.81
CA SER A 42 28.18 13.05 -2.46
C SER A 42 29.31 12.40 -1.66
N VAL A 43 29.12 12.25 -0.35
CA VAL A 43 30.18 11.88 0.61
C VAL A 43 29.85 10.58 1.31
N SER A 44 30.77 9.63 1.19
CA SER A 44 30.79 8.38 1.96
C SER A 44 31.75 8.50 3.14
N LEU A 45 31.27 8.20 4.34
CA LEU A 45 32.00 8.27 5.60
C LEU A 45 32.12 6.88 6.21
N LYS A 46 33.33 6.50 6.63
CA LYS A 46 33.62 5.24 7.30
C LYS A 46 34.36 5.46 8.61
N ALA A 47 33.84 4.95 9.71
CA ALA A 47 34.47 5.01 11.03
C ALA A 47 34.28 3.73 11.84
N SER A 48 35.04 3.60 12.92
CA SER A 48 34.89 2.55 13.94
C SER A 48 34.78 3.19 15.33
N PRO A 49 33.62 3.76 15.69
CA PRO A 49 33.46 4.54 16.92
C PRO A 49 33.73 3.75 18.21
N LYS A 50 33.49 2.43 18.17
CA LYS A 50 33.79 1.46 19.23
C LYS A 50 34.69 0.35 18.68
N PRO A 51 35.57 -0.29 19.49
CA PRO A 51 36.31 -1.47 19.05
C PRO A 51 35.37 -2.54 18.47
N GLY A 52 35.70 -3.07 17.28
CA GLY A 52 34.87 -4.06 16.58
C GLY A 52 33.61 -3.52 15.88
N SER A 53 33.32 -2.22 16.00
CA SER A 53 32.23 -1.59 15.25
C SER A 53 32.68 -1.14 13.86
N ASN A 54 31.75 -1.16 12.92
CA ASN A 54 31.94 -0.62 11.57
C ASN A 54 30.73 0.27 11.26
N TRP A 55 30.98 1.56 11.14
CA TRP A 55 29.98 2.55 10.72
C TRP A 55 30.33 3.00 9.31
N ASN A 56 29.37 2.89 8.41
CA ASN A 56 29.45 3.39 7.05
C ASN A 56 28.18 4.19 6.77
N SER A 57 28.32 5.37 6.19
CA SER A 57 27.16 6.21 5.86
C SER A 57 27.45 7.06 4.63
N HIS A 58 26.38 7.42 3.94
CA HIS A 58 26.43 8.17 2.70
C HIS A 58 25.48 9.35 2.78
N TYR A 59 25.96 10.54 2.41
CA TYR A 59 25.20 11.78 2.49
C TYR A 59 25.50 12.67 1.29
N ASN A 60 24.48 13.39 0.83
CA ASN A 60 24.62 14.47 -0.14
C ASN A 60 24.53 15.79 0.61
N PHE A 61 25.57 16.61 0.47
CA PHE A 61 25.66 17.93 1.09
C PHE A 61 25.73 19.01 0.01
N PRO A 62 24.97 20.12 0.12
CA PRO A 62 25.08 21.22 -0.82
C PRO A 62 26.50 21.81 -0.81
N ILE A 63 27.11 21.99 -1.99
CA ILE A 63 28.51 22.46 -2.07
C ILE A 63 28.70 23.87 -1.49
N ASN A 64 27.64 24.68 -1.53
CA ASN A 64 27.65 26.05 -1.01
C ASN A 64 27.61 26.13 0.52
N GLU A 65 27.37 25.01 1.22
CA GLU A 65 27.49 24.94 2.68
C GLU A 65 28.93 24.72 3.15
N PHE A 66 29.84 24.33 2.24
CA PHE A 66 31.24 24.12 2.59
C PHE A 66 32.05 25.42 2.49
N THR A 67 32.88 25.65 3.50
CA THR A 67 33.98 26.61 3.45
C THR A 67 35.27 25.86 3.11
N GLY A 68 36.10 26.39 2.20
CA GLY A 68 37.40 25.81 1.85
C GLY A 68 37.37 24.64 0.85
N LEU A 69 36.19 24.25 0.34
CA LEU A 69 36.06 23.21 -0.67
C LEU A 69 36.70 23.64 -1.99
N ASN A 70 37.88 23.09 -2.29
CA ASN A 70 38.60 23.27 -3.55
C ASN A 70 38.84 21.91 -4.18
N PHE A 71 38.22 21.66 -5.34
CA PHE A 71 38.32 20.37 -6.05
C PHE A 71 39.66 20.13 -6.78
N ASN A 72 40.63 21.01 -6.61
CA ASN A 72 41.93 20.97 -7.28
C ASN A 72 43.07 21.17 -6.27
N GLY A 73 43.44 20.13 -5.54
CA GLY A 73 44.58 20.16 -4.63
C GLY A 73 44.36 19.41 -3.33
N GLU A 74 45.28 19.60 -2.39
CA GLU A 74 45.16 19.13 -1.00
C GLU A 74 44.61 20.28 -0.14
N GLY A 75 43.72 19.96 0.81
CA GLY A 75 43.14 20.96 1.69
C GLY A 75 42.13 20.41 2.68
N SER A 76 41.47 21.34 3.37
CA SER A 76 40.37 21.08 4.29
C SER A 76 39.10 21.75 3.77
N ALA A 77 37.98 21.04 3.84
CA ALA A 77 36.65 21.59 3.62
C ALA A 77 35.81 21.43 4.90
N GLU A 78 35.14 22.50 5.32
CA GLU A 78 34.36 22.54 6.56
C GLU A 78 32.89 22.80 6.27
N LEU A 79 32.01 21.99 6.84
CA LEU A 79 30.56 22.23 6.86
C LEU A 79 30.13 22.51 8.30
N SER A 80 29.58 23.70 8.53
CA SER A 80 29.16 24.18 9.86
C SER A 80 27.64 24.29 9.94
N ARG A 81 27.04 23.63 10.93
CA ARG A 81 25.60 23.70 11.27
C ARG A 81 25.45 23.83 12.77
N GLU A 82 24.24 24.11 13.26
CA GLU A 82 24.01 24.28 14.71
C GLU A 82 24.44 23.05 15.52
N ALA A 83 24.24 21.85 14.98
CA ALA A 83 24.58 20.59 15.65
C ALA A 83 26.09 20.29 15.72
N GLY A 84 26.92 20.97 14.93
CA GLY A 84 28.37 20.75 14.93
C GLY A 84 29.07 21.16 13.63
N VAL A 85 30.32 20.76 13.52
CA VAL A 85 31.18 21.01 12.36
C VAL A 85 31.72 19.69 11.82
N LEU A 86 31.56 19.45 10.53
CA LEU A 86 32.23 18.38 9.80
C LEU A 86 33.44 18.96 9.08
N VAL A 87 34.61 18.42 9.39
CA VAL A 87 35.89 18.77 8.75
C VAL A 87 36.32 17.62 7.86
N LEU A 88 36.55 17.89 6.57
CA LEU A 88 37.03 16.95 5.57
C LEU A 88 38.45 17.35 5.13
N ASN A 89 39.45 16.67 5.67
CA ASN A 89 40.84 16.85 5.27
C ASN A 89 41.18 15.83 4.18
N GLY A 90 41.77 16.25 3.07
CA GLY A 90 42.14 15.32 2.02
C GLY A 90 42.64 15.92 0.73
N ILE A 91 42.70 15.05 -0.28
CA ILE A 91 43.09 15.42 -1.65
C ILE A 91 41.84 15.42 -2.50
N PHE A 92 41.67 16.48 -3.29
CA PHE A 92 40.60 16.66 -4.25
C PHE A 92 41.16 16.78 -5.66
N ARG A 93 40.58 16.04 -6.61
CA ARG A 93 40.96 16.05 -8.02
C ARG A 93 39.73 15.77 -8.90
N ASN A 94 39.55 16.57 -9.95
CA ASN A 94 38.52 16.36 -10.97
C ASN A 94 37.11 16.14 -10.41
N GLY A 95 36.74 16.88 -9.36
CA GLY A 95 35.43 16.75 -8.72
C GLY A 95 35.33 15.59 -7.72
N SER A 96 36.33 14.72 -7.59
CA SER A 96 36.39 13.68 -6.56
C SER A 96 37.32 14.08 -5.41
N GLY A 97 37.15 13.46 -4.24
CA GLY A 97 38.06 13.63 -3.12
C GLY A 97 38.08 12.44 -2.15
N LEU A 98 39.15 12.35 -1.36
CA LEU A 98 39.28 11.35 -0.29
C LEU A 98 40.22 11.83 0.81
N GLY A 99 40.02 11.33 2.02
CA GLY A 99 40.91 11.60 3.14
C GLY A 99 40.37 11.21 4.50
N GLU A 100 40.63 12.03 5.50
CA GLU A 100 40.19 11.85 6.89
C GLU A 100 39.14 12.89 7.26
N PHE A 101 38.12 12.46 8.01
CA PHE A 101 37.11 13.36 8.51
C PHE A 101 37.12 13.41 10.04
N GLU A 102 36.67 14.54 10.56
CA GLU A 102 36.40 14.77 11.96
C GLU A 102 35.04 15.47 12.09
N PHE A 103 34.19 14.95 12.96
CA PHE A 103 32.98 15.62 13.39
C PHE A 103 33.17 16.16 14.81
N LEU A 104 32.90 17.46 14.96
CA LEU A 104 32.96 18.22 16.19
C LEU A 104 31.54 18.62 16.62
N PRO A 105 30.93 17.90 17.58
CA PRO A 105 29.60 18.26 18.07
C PRO A 105 29.58 19.62 18.75
N SER A 106 28.48 20.36 18.58
CA SER A 106 28.29 21.67 19.22
C SER A 106 27.84 21.53 20.68
N VAL A 107 28.66 22.02 21.62
CA VAL A 107 28.38 21.98 23.07
C VAL A 107 27.09 22.74 23.41
N SER A 108 26.85 23.89 22.77
CA SER A 108 25.64 24.68 22.99
C SER A 108 24.39 23.97 22.46
N PHE A 109 24.49 23.33 21.29
CA PHE A 109 23.38 22.56 20.74
C PHE A 109 23.06 21.32 21.59
N ILE A 110 24.07 20.62 22.11
CA ILE A 110 23.84 19.49 23.02
C ILE A 110 23.16 19.94 24.31
N ALA A 111 23.60 21.06 24.88
CA ALA A 111 22.96 21.63 26.06
C ALA A 111 21.50 22.00 25.79
N PHE A 112 21.23 22.63 24.65
CA PHE A 112 19.87 22.91 24.20
C PHE A 112 19.04 21.63 24.04
N LEU A 113 19.55 20.64 23.29
CA LEU A 113 18.88 19.37 23.01
C LEU A 113 18.52 18.66 24.32
N ARG A 114 19.45 18.55 25.27
CA ARG A 114 19.21 17.97 26.59
C ARG A 114 18.22 18.76 27.45
N SER A 115 18.12 20.07 27.27
CA SER A 115 17.15 20.90 27.99
C SER A 115 15.72 20.79 27.45
N LYS A 116 15.58 20.33 26.20
CA LYS A 116 14.32 20.30 25.45
C LYS A 116 13.79 18.91 25.17
N THR A 117 14.62 17.87 25.30
CA THR A 117 14.30 16.49 24.94
C THR A 117 14.66 15.52 26.05
N SER A 118 14.06 14.33 26.00
CA SER A 118 14.32 13.23 26.92
C SER A 118 15.11 12.11 26.23
N GLY A 119 15.76 11.26 27.02
CA GLY A 119 16.57 10.15 26.52
C GLY A 119 18.07 10.46 26.49
N GLU A 120 18.85 9.48 26.06
CA GLU A 120 20.30 9.60 25.96
C GLU A 120 20.68 10.10 24.56
N VAL A 121 21.54 11.11 24.50
CA VAL A 121 22.06 11.66 23.24
C VAL A 121 23.37 10.95 22.92
N GLU A 122 23.38 10.06 21.92
CA GLU A 122 24.60 9.41 21.45
C GLU A 122 25.33 10.27 20.40
N ASP A 123 26.66 10.09 20.25
CA ASP A 123 27.45 10.85 19.25
C ASP A 123 26.99 10.58 17.81
N ARG A 124 26.49 9.38 17.53
CA ARG A 124 25.91 9.01 16.24
C ARG A 124 24.64 9.83 15.97
N ASP A 125 23.80 10.03 16.98
CA ASP A 125 22.56 10.79 16.85
C ASP A 125 22.86 12.24 16.52
N LEU A 126 23.85 12.83 17.20
CA LEU A 126 24.33 14.18 16.90
C LEU A 126 24.82 14.31 15.45
N PHE A 127 25.52 13.31 14.94
CA PHE A 127 25.92 13.30 13.54
C PHE A 127 24.72 13.20 12.59
N HIS A 128 23.71 12.38 12.89
CA HIS A 128 22.49 12.31 12.08
C HIS A 128 21.74 13.63 12.05
N LEU A 129 21.55 14.28 13.21
CA LEU A 129 20.92 15.59 13.31
C LEU A 129 21.70 16.65 12.53
N PHE A 130 23.03 16.66 12.66
CA PHE A 130 23.91 17.50 11.85
C PHE A 130 23.72 17.23 10.36
N ALA A 131 23.81 15.98 9.92
CA ALA A 131 23.77 15.63 8.50
C ALA A 131 22.42 15.95 7.85
N ARG A 132 21.33 15.94 8.63
CA ARG A 132 19.97 16.29 8.18
C ARG A 132 19.58 17.74 8.45
N ASN A 133 20.53 18.57 8.88
CA ASN A 133 20.35 19.99 9.22
C ASN A 133 19.21 20.25 10.23
N ILE A 134 19.16 19.42 11.28
CA ILE A 134 18.22 19.57 12.38
C ILE A 134 18.80 20.53 13.42
N GLY A 135 18.20 21.70 13.53
CA GLY A 135 18.59 22.76 14.46
C GLY A 135 17.58 23.02 15.57
N THR A 136 17.85 24.07 16.34
CA THR A 136 17.02 24.57 17.45
C THR A 136 15.61 24.94 16.99
N GLU A 137 15.45 25.64 15.86
CA GLU A 137 14.15 26.00 15.28
C GLU A 137 13.28 24.76 15.01
N TYR A 138 13.88 23.67 14.52
CA TYR A 138 13.15 22.43 14.26
C TYR A 138 12.56 21.84 15.55
N ILE A 139 13.38 21.78 16.60
CA ILE A 139 12.98 21.20 17.89
C ILE A 139 11.94 22.08 18.58
N ASP A 140 12.13 23.41 18.57
CA ASP A 140 11.16 24.35 19.11
C ASP A 140 9.84 24.31 18.32
N TYR A 141 9.88 24.11 16.99
CA TYR A 141 8.68 23.92 16.19
C TYR A 141 7.92 22.64 16.58
N VAL A 142 8.62 21.51 16.77
CA VAL A 142 8.00 20.28 17.29
C VAL A 142 7.35 20.56 18.65
N ILE A 143 8.06 21.17 19.60
CA ILE A 143 7.51 21.48 20.93
C ILE A 143 6.28 22.41 20.84
N SER A 144 6.27 23.37 19.92
CA SER A 144 5.14 24.29 19.72
C SER A 144 3.83 23.58 19.31
N TYR A 145 3.92 22.35 18.81
CA TYR A 145 2.78 21.50 18.46
C TYR A 145 2.31 20.57 19.59
N GLY A 146 2.80 20.79 20.82
CA GLY A 146 2.36 20.06 22.01
C GLY A 146 3.14 18.79 22.32
N TYR A 147 4.24 18.53 21.60
CA TYR A 147 5.18 17.47 21.93
C TYR A 147 6.10 17.95 23.05
N GLU A 148 5.61 17.96 24.28
CA GLU A 148 6.41 18.33 25.44
C GLU A 148 7.51 17.30 25.70
N ASN A 149 8.76 17.77 25.81
CA ASN A 149 9.94 16.94 26.12
C ASN A 149 10.07 15.66 25.24
N PRO A 150 10.05 15.78 23.90
CA PRO A 150 10.04 14.63 23.00
C PRO A 150 11.31 13.80 23.21
N ARG A 151 11.24 12.49 22.96
CA ARG A 151 12.43 11.65 23.03
C ARG A 151 13.38 12.03 21.90
N VAL A 152 14.67 12.13 22.21
CA VAL A 152 15.69 12.37 21.18
C VAL A 152 15.66 11.29 20.10
N ASP A 153 15.40 10.03 20.46
CA ASP A 153 15.24 8.93 19.51
C ASP A 153 14.15 9.20 18.46
N ASP A 154 13.03 9.83 18.86
CA ASP A 154 11.94 10.16 17.94
C ASP A 154 12.35 11.32 17.01
N ILE A 155 13.06 12.33 17.53
CA ILE A 155 13.60 13.43 16.71
C ILE A 155 14.60 12.91 15.66
N VAL A 156 15.49 12.01 16.08
CA VAL A 156 16.43 11.33 15.18
C VAL A 156 15.68 10.50 14.15
N GLY A 157 14.68 9.71 14.57
CA GLY A 157 13.83 8.91 13.69
C GLY A 157 13.15 9.77 12.61
N MET A 158 12.53 10.88 12.99
CA MET A 158 11.93 11.84 12.05
C MET A 158 12.96 12.35 11.03
N SER A 159 14.17 12.70 11.49
CA SER A 159 15.24 13.20 10.62
C SER A 159 15.71 12.15 9.59
N ILE A 160 15.80 10.89 10.01
CA ILE A 160 16.19 9.74 9.17
C ILE A 160 15.13 9.50 8.08
N HIS A 161 13.85 9.62 8.44
CA HIS A 161 12.74 9.48 7.49
C HIS A 161 12.46 10.74 6.66
N GLY A 162 13.39 11.71 6.68
CA GLY A 162 13.36 12.88 5.81
C GLY A 162 12.21 13.84 6.14
N MET A 163 11.89 13.96 7.42
CA MET A 163 10.95 14.95 7.92
C MET A 163 11.74 16.20 8.32
N ASP A 164 12.01 17.08 7.36
CA ASP A 164 12.64 18.37 7.64
C ASP A 164 11.63 19.39 8.17
N LEU A 165 12.11 20.59 8.50
CA LEU A 165 11.25 21.64 9.04
C LEU A 165 10.16 22.07 8.06
N ALA A 166 10.44 22.06 6.74
CA ALA A 166 9.45 22.41 5.73
C ALA A 166 8.31 21.38 5.71
N TYR A 167 8.64 20.09 5.78
CA TYR A 167 7.67 19.01 5.91
C TYR A 167 6.78 19.18 7.16
N LEU A 168 7.36 19.50 8.32
CA LEU A 168 6.57 19.69 9.54
C LEU A 168 5.67 20.94 9.47
N LYS A 169 6.16 22.01 8.85
CA LYS A 169 5.40 23.25 8.58
C LYS A 169 4.24 23.05 7.62
N ASP A 170 4.32 22.06 6.75
CA ASP A 170 3.22 21.65 5.87
C ASP A 170 2.25 20.66 6.55
N PHE A 171 2.78 19.58 7.10
CA PHE A 171 1.97 18.43 7.52
C PHE A 171 1.24 18.61 8.87
N LEU A 172 1.91 19.14 9.89
CA LEU A 172 1.30 19.25 11.23
C LEU A 172 0.05 20.16 11.27
N PRO A 173 0.03 21.35 10.60
CA PRO A 173 -1.19 22.14 10.49
C PRO A 173 -2.30 21.39 9.75
N ALA A 174 -1.99 20.69 8.66
CA ALA A 174 -2.96 19.93 7.88
C ALA A 174 -3.58 18.77 8.69
N ALA A 175 -2.75 18.01 9.39
CA ALA A 175 -3.21 16.94 10.29
C ALA A 175 -4.12 17.48 11.40
N LYS A 176 -3.78 18.63 11.99
CA LYS A 176 -4.61 19.30 13.00
C LYS A 176 -5.94 19.78 12.42
N ALA A 177 -5.93 20.35 11.21
CA ALA A 177 -7.13 20.83 10.52
C ALA A 177 -8.07 19.68 10.11
N TYR A 178 -7.52 18.53 9.73
CA TYR A 178 -8.27 17.30 9.49
C TYR A 178 -8.95 16.77 10.77
N GLY A 179 -8.40 17.10 11.94
CA GLY A 179 -8.90 16.71 13.24
C GLY A 179 -8.13 15.56 13.90
N ILE A 180 -6.92 15.25 13.43
CA ILE A 180 -6.01 14.32 14.11
C ILE A 180 -5.53 15.00 15.39
N LYS A 181 -6.02 14.54 16.54
CA LYS A 181 -5.64 15.02 17.86
C LYS A 181 -4.61 14.08 18.48
N ASN A 182 -3.69 14.64 19.27
CA ASN A 182 -2.70 13.89 20.05
C ASN A 182 -1.91 12.87 19.21
N LEU A 183 -1.49 13.24 18.00
CA LEU A 183 -0.70 12.38 17.11
C LEU A 183 0.64 12.04 17.79
N PRO A 184 0.92 10.79 18.18
CA PRO A 184 2.23 10.42 18.71
C PRO A 184 3.32 10.57 17.65
N LEU A 185 4.56 10.94 18.04
CA LEU A 185 5.66 11.09 17.09
C LEU A 185 5.96 9.79 16.31
N LYS A 186 5.76 8.63 16.94
CA LYS A 186 5.89 7.33 16.28
C LYS A 186 4.87 7.13 15.16
N ASP A 187 3.63 7.56 15.37
CA ASP A 187 2.58 7.46 14.35
C ASP A 187 2.82 8.49 13.25
N LEU A 188 3.30 9.69 13.59
CA LEU A 188 3.73 10.68 12.62
C LEU A 188 4.87 10.14 11.71
N ILE A 189 5.84 9.43 12.27
CA ILE A 189 6.88 8.73 11.50
C ILE A 189 6.26 7.63 10.62
N SER A 190 5.36 6.82 11.18
CA SER A 190 4.66 5.75 10.44
C SER A 190 3.85 6.31 9.26
N MET A 191 3.13 7.43 9.47
CA MET A 191 2.42 8.16 8.42
C MET A 191 3.37 8.58 7.29
N LYS A 192 4.56 9.12 7.62
CA LYS A 192 5.59 9.44 6.62
C LYS A 192 6.04 8.21 5.84
N ILE A 193 6.34 7.10 6.53
CA ILE A 193 6.79 5.83 5.91
C ILE A 193 5.73 5.29 4.94
N HIS A 194 4.46 5.36 5.30
CA HIS A 194 3.35 4.89 4.48
C HIS A 194 2.81 5.94 3.50
N ASN A 195 3.52 7.05 3.30
CA ASN A 195 3.16 8.13 2.38
C ASN A 195 1.76 8.73 2.65
N VAL A 196 1.40 8.86 3.93
CA VAL A 196 0.26 9.68 4.37
C VAL A 196 0.75 11.13 4.48
N GLY A 197 0.57 11.91 3.42
CA GLY A 197 0.96 13.32 3.37
C GLY A 197 -0.23 14.29 3.33
N THR A 198 0.07 15.59 3.36
CA THR A 198 -0.93 16.68 3.32
C THR A 198 -1.89 16.56 2.15
N GLY A 199 -1.38 16.25 0.95
CA GLY A 199 -2.22 16.03 -0.23
C GLY A 199 -3.25 14.94 -0.02
N TYR A 200 -2.82 13.78 0.49
CA TYR A 200 -3.73 12.66 0.77
C TYR A 200 -4.81 13.05 1.80
N ILE A 201 -4.43 13.67 2.90
CA ILE A 201 -5.37 14.11 3.95
C ILE A 201 -6.40 15.12 3.38
N ASN A 202 -5.95 16.08 2.58
CA ASN A 202 -6.84 17.06 1.95
C ASN A 202 -7.81 16.39 0.96
N ASP A 203 -7.34 15.42 0.19
CA ASP A 203 -8.17 14.66 -0.74
C ASP A 203 -9.26 13.88 0.00
N MET A 204 -8.91 13.23 1.11
CA MET A 204 -9.87 12.52 1.96
C MET A 204 -10.95 13.46 2.51
N THR A 205 -10.58 14.67 2.96
CA THR A 205 -11.54 15.69 3.39
C THR A 205 -12.49 16.11 2.28
N ARG A 206 -11.99 16.34 1.06
CA ARG A 206 -12.85 16.72 -0.09
C ARG A 206 -13.85 15.63 -0.46
N LEU A 207 -13.50 14.37 -0.24
CA LEU A 207 -14.38 13.22 -0.45
C LEU A 207 -15.36 12.99 0.71
N GLY A 208 -15.36 13.86 1.72
CA GLY A 208 -16.19 13.73 2.91
C GLY A 208 -15.68 12.69 3.92
N ILE A 209 -14.54 12.06 3.66
CA ILE A 209 -13.91 11.08 4.56
C ILE A 209 -13.13 11.82 5.63
N ASN A 210 -13.83 12.17 6.69
CA ASN A 210 -13.32 12.93 7.82
C ASN A 210 -13.22 12.07 9.08
N LYS A 211 -12.46 12.55 10.08
CA LYS A 211 -12.35 11.94 11.42
C LYS A 211 -11.70 10.56 11.47
N LEU A 212 -10.95 10.16 10.43
CA LEU A 212 -10.09 8.99 10.53
C LEU A 212 -8.96 9.22 11.53
N THR A 213 -8.61 8.19 12.30
CA THR A 213 -7.40 8.19 13.13
C THR A 213 -6.14 8.10 12.27
N ALA A 214 -4.98 8.38 12.85
CA ALA A 214 -3.69 8.18 12.19
C ALA A 214 -3.54 6.73 11.71
N ASP A 215 -3.88 5.76 12.56
CA ASP A 215 -3.86 4.33 12.23
C ASP A 215 -4.77 3.97 11.06
N GLN A 216 -5.97 4.57 10.98
CA GLN A 216 -6.88 4.35 9.86
C GLN A 216 -6.31 4.92 8.56
N LEU A 217 -5.70 6.11 8.58
CA LEU A 217 -5.05 6.68 7.40
C LEU A 217 -3.86 5.84 6.94
N ILE A 218 -3.06 5.33 7.89
CA ILE A 218 -1.96 4.40 7.60
C ILE A 218 -2.51 3.11 6.98
N LYS A 219 -3.54 2.51 7.58
CA LYS A 219 -4.22 1.30 7.08
C LYS A 219 -4.73 1.50 5.66
N ALA A 220 -5.34 2.64 5.37
CA ALA A 220 -5.81 2.99 4.04
C ALA A 220 -4.67 2.96 3.00
N LYS A 221 -3.52 3.57 3.33
CA LYS A 221 -2.33 3.57 2.46
C LYS A 221 -1.72 2.18 2.29
N ILE A 222 -1.64 1.39 3.36
CA ILE A 222 -1.14 -0.01 3.31
C ILE A 222 -1.97 -0.86 2.35
N HIS A 223 -3.30 -0.67 2.36
CA HIS A 223 -4.22 -1.42 1.50
C HIS A 223 -4.57 -0.67 0.21
N ASN A 224 -3.76 0.31 -0.22
CA ASN A 224 -3.92 1.04 -1.48
C ASN A 224 -5.29 1.73 -1.69
N VAL A 225 -5.98 2.10 -0.61
CA VAL A 225 -7.20 2.90 -0.69
C VAL A 225 -6.81 4.31 -1.15
N SER A 226 -7.09 4.63 -2.42
CA SER A 226 -6.75 5.91 -3.04
C SER A 226 -7.96 6.86 -3.09
N PRO A 227 -7.77 8.19 -3.12
CA PRO A 227 -8.88 9.13 -3.31
C PRO A 227 -9.69 8.85 -4.58
N LYS A 228 -9.02 8.48 -5.68
CA LYS A 228 -9.68 8.08 -6.93
C LYS A 228 -10.57 6.85 -6.75
N PHE A 229 -10.09 5.85 -6.00
CA PHE A 229 -10.87 4.64 -5.72
C PHE A 229 -12.12 4.95 -4.89
N ILE A 230 -11.99 5.76 -3.84
CA ILE A 230 -13.13 6.20 -3.01
C ILE A 230 -14.15 6.96 -3.85
N GLN A 231 -13.69 7.89 -4.68
CA GLN A 231 -14.56 8.64 -5.60
C GLN A 231 -15.31 7.70 -6.54
N ALA A 232 -14.62 6.74 -7.16
CA ALA A 232 -15.26 5.78 -8.06
C ALA A 232 -16.32 4.91 -7.36
N ILE A 233 -16.06 4.49 -6.11
CA ILE A 233 -17.07 3.79 -5.30
C ILE A 233 -18.27 4.71 -5.01
N GLN A 234 -18.06 5.97 -4.63
CA GLN A 234 -19.15 6.93 -4.43
C GLN A 234 -19.97 7.17 -5.71
N GLU A 235 -19.31 7.18 -6.87
CA GLU A 235 -19.93 7.33 -8.20
C GLU A 235 -20.51 6.01 -8.77
N SER A 236 -20.32 4.87 -8.10
CA SER A 236 -20.93 3.60 -8.52
C SER A 236 -22.43 3.54 -8.22
N GLY A 237 -22.90 4.36 -7.28
CA GLY A 237 -24.27 4.32 -6.77
C GLY A 237 -24.46 3.42 -5.54
N LEU A 238 -23.41 2.70 -5.11
CA LEU A 238 -23.43 1.87 -3.91
C LEU A 238 -23.64 2.72 -2.65
N LYS A 239 -24.64 2.34 -1.84
CA LYS A 239 -25.02 3.08 -0.63
C LYS A 239 -24.41 2.46 0.62
N HIS A 240 -24.42 3.22 1.71
CA HIS A 240 -24.03 2.75 3.05
C HIS A 240 -22.62 2.16 3.17
N VAL A 241 -21.68 2.62 2.34
CA VAL A 241 -20.27 2.24 2.40
C VAL A 241 -19.57 3.04 3.49
N ASP A 242 -19.02 2.34 4.49
CA ASP A 242 -18.17 2.95 5.50
C ASP A 242 -16.68 2.86 5.16
N PHE A 243 -15.82 3.39 6.04
CA PHE A 243 -14.38 3.37 5.80
C PHE A 243 -13.77 1.95 5.84
N ASN A 244 -14.26 1.07 6.71
CA ASN A 244 -13.79 -0.32 6.75
C ASN A 244 -14.19 -1.06 5.49
N ASP A 245 -15.38 -0.79 4.94
CA ASP A 245 -15.82 -1.35 3.67
C ASP A 245 -14.88 -0.94 2.53
N LEU A 246 -14.49 0.35 2.45
CA LEU A 246 -13.52 0.82 1.44
C LEU A 246 -12.18 0.07 1.54
N VAL A 247 -11.71 -0.21 2.75
CA VAL A 247 -10.50 -0.99 2.96
C VAL A 247 -10.70 -2.44 2.52
N THR A 248 -11.82 -3.06 2.90
CA THR A 248 -12.17 -4.44 2.50
C THR A 248 -12.30 -4.58 0.99
N PHE A 249 -12.97 -3.64 0.33
CA PHE A 249 -13.10 -3.59 -1.13
C PHE A 249 -11.73 -3.55 -1.81
N SER A 250 -10.81 -2.71 -1.30
CA SER A 250 -9.45 -2.63 -1.84
C SER A 250 -8.66 -3.93 -1.62
N ILE A 251 -8.79 -4.57 -0.45
CA ILE A 251 -8.17 -5.88 -0.16
C ILE A 251 -8.66 -6.97 -1.12
N HIS A 252 -9.96 -6.99 -1.43
CA HIS A 252 -10.57 -7.97 -2.31
C HIS A 252 -10.57 -7.55 -3.79
N ASN A 253 -9.91 -6.45 -4.14
CA ASN A 253 -9.83 -5.91 -5.49
C ASN A 253 -11.21 -5.74 -6.15
N VAL A 254 -12.17 -5.19 -5.41
CA VAL A 254 -13.48 -4.80 -5.94
C VAL A 254 -13.27 -3.73 -7.00
N ASP A 255 -13.89 -3.91 -8.16
CA ASP A 255 -13.85 -2.97 -9.27
C ASP A 255 -15.10 -2.07 -9.21
N PRO A 256 -14.97 -0.75 -8.99
CA PRO A 256 -16.10 0.16 -8.94
C PRO A 256 -16.95 0.20 -10.21
N ASP A 257 -16.34 -0.04 -11.39
CA ASP A 257 -17.07 -0.04 -12.66
C ASP A 257 -17.98 -1.28 -12.76
N VAL A 258 -17.49 -2.44 -12.31
CA VAL A 258 -18.31 -3.67 -12.23
C VAL A 258 -19.45 -3.51 -11.23
N VAL A 259 -19.21 -2.86 -10.09
CA VAL A 259 -20.27 -2.57 -9.11
C VAL A 259 -21.36 -1.69 -9.73
N ARG A 260 -20.97 -0.67 -10.52
CA ARG A 260 -21.92 0.16 -11.27
C ARG A 260 -22.74 -0.66 -12.26
N GLU A 261 -22.11 -1.57 -13.00
CA GLU A 261 -22.82 -2.46 -13.93
C GLU A 261 -23.86 -3.35 -13.22
N TRP A 262 -23.56 -3.86 -12.02
CA TRP A 262 -24.54 -4.60 -11.23
C TRP A 262 -25.72 -3.74 -10.79
N ILE A 263 -25.46 -2.50 -10.36
CA ILE A 263 -26.52 -1.55 -9.98
C ILE A 263 -27.40 -1.22 -11.19
N ASP A 264 -26.80 -0.91 -12.34
CA ASP A 264 -27.50 -0.62 -13.61
C ASP A 264 -28.29 -1.83 -14.13
N ALA A 265 -27.84 -3.05 -13.81
CA ALA A 265 -28.54 -4.28 -14.14
C ALA A 265 -29.79 -4.54 -13.28
N GLY A 266 -29.97 -3.80 -12.17
CA GLY A 266 -31.15 -3.83 -11.30
C GLY A 266 -30.86 -4.18 -9.84
N PHE A 267 -29.60 -4.40 -9.44
CA PHE A 267 -29.22 -4.68 -8.06
C PHE A 267 -28.94 -3.38 -7.30
N ALA A 268 -29.97 -2.55 -7.13
CA ALA A 268 -29.79 -1.18 -6.61
C ALA A 268 -29.50 -1.09 -5.09
N ASP A 269 -29.80 -2.14 -4.32
CA ASP A 269 -29.69 -2.16 -2.85
C ASP A 269 -28.66 -3.20 -2.36
N LEU A 270 -27.52 -3.29 -3.05
CA LEU A 270 -26.41 -4.17 -2.65
C LEU A 270 -25.81 -3.75 -1.30
N THR A 271 -25.57 -4.73 -0.43
CA THR A 271 -24.74 -4.51 0.75
C THR A 271 -23.25 -4.60 0.41
N PRO A 272 -22.36 -3.96 1.20
CA PRO A 272 -20.92 -4.14 1.05
C PRO A 272 -20.48 -5.62 1.07
N ASP A 273 -21.06 -6.44 1.95
CA ASP A 273 -20.76 -7.86 2.04
C ASP A 273 -21.13 -8.61 0.75
N GLN A 274 -22.25 -8.26 0.12
CA GLN A 274 -22.66 -8.86 -1.16
C GLN A 274 -21.70 -8.48 -2.30
N VAL A 275 -21.23 -7.23 -2.34
CA VAL A 275 -20.22 -6.78 -3.31
C VAL A 275 -18.92 -7.56 -3.16
N VAL A 276 -18.46 -7.75 -1.92
CA VAL A 276 -17.26 -8.54 -1.62
C VAL A 276 -17.45 -10.00 -1.99
N ALA A 277 -18.58 -10.61 -1.62
CA ALA A 277 -18.89 -12.00 -1.96
C ALA A 277 -18.93 -12.23 -3.47
N ALA A 278 -19.62 -11.36 -4.21
CA ALA A 278 -19.67 -11.38 -5.68
C ALA A 278 -18.27 -11.27 -6.30
N ARG A 279 -17.41 -10.41 -5.74
CA ARG A 279 -16.04 -10.28 -6.21
C ARG A 279 -15.21 -11.53 -5.94
N ILE A 280 -15.27 -12.09 -4.73
CA ILE A 280 -14.54 -13.31 -4.31
C ILE A 280 -14.94 -14.51 -5.17
N HIS A 281 -16.22 -14.62 -5.51
CA HIS A 281 -16.77 -15.71 -6.33
C HIS A 281 -16.81 -15.39 -7.83
N HIS A 282 -16.12 -14.35 -8.26
CA HIS A 282 -15.94 -14.00 -9.68
C HIS A 282 -17.25 -13.85 -10.46
N VAL A 283 -18.26 -13.19 -9.87
CA VAL A 283 -19.47 -12.82 -10.59
C VAL A 283 -19.12 -11.88 -11.75
N ASP A 284 -19.20 -12.40 -12.97
CA ASP A 284 -18.89 -11.68 -14.21
C ASP A 284 -20.16 -11.02 -14.80
N PRO A 285 -20.08 -9.79 -15.34
CA PRO A 285 -21.16 -9.19 -16.13
C PRO A 285 -21.80 -10.09 -17.20
N GLU A 286 -21.05 -11.02 -17.81
CA GLU A 286 -21.56 -12.00 -18.77
C GLU A 286 -22.56 -12.97 -18.14
N LEU A 287 -22.26 -13.50 -16.94
CA LEU A 287 -23.19 -14.38 -16.21
C LEU A 287 -24.49 -13.63 -15.93
N LEU A 288 -24.38 -12.39 -15.45
CA LEU A 288 -25.54 -11.58 -15.12
C LEU A 288 -26.42 -11.28 -16.35
N ARG A 289 -25.79 -11.01 -17.49
CA ARG A 289 -26.50 -10.81 -18.76
C ARG A 289 -27.22 -12.08 -19.19
N ALA A 290 -26.56 -13.23 -19.12
CA ALA A 290 -27.14 -14.51 -19.51
C ALA A 290 -28.32 -14.92 -18.61
N VAL A 291 -28.22 -14.72 -17.29
CA VAL A 291 -29.34 -14.97 -16.36
C VAL A 291 -30.54 -14.08 -16.68
N LYS A 292 -30.30 -12.81 -17.00
CA LYS A 292 -31.37 -11.87 -17.40
C LYS A 292 -31.98 -12.22 -18.75
N GLU A 293 -31.15 -12.59 -19.73
CA GLU A 293 -31.58 -13.04 -21.05
C GLU A 293 -32.44 -14.29 -20.97
N ALA A 294 -32.09 -15.24 -20.09
CA ALA A 294 -32.87 -16.44 -19.79
C ALA A 294 -34.26 -16.13 -19.19
N GLY A 295 -34.48 -14.90 -18.71
CA GLY A 295 -35.77 -14.49 -18.13
C GLY A 295 -35.98 -15.00 -16.70
N VAL A 296 -34.90 -15.25 -15.95
CA VAL A 296 -34.98 -15.67 -14.54
C VAL A 296 -35.62 -14.56 -13.70
N LYS A 297 -36.69 -14.90 -12.97
CA LYS A 297 -37.47 -13.94 -12.17
C LYS A 297 -36.95 -13.84 -10.74
N ASN A 298 -37.15 -12.68 -10.09
CA ASN A 298 -36.88 -12.42 -8.67
C ASN A 298 -35.45 -12.76 -8.23
N LEU A 299 -34.47 -12.40 -9.06
CA LEU A 299 -33.06 -12.71 -8.84
C LEU A 299 -32.46 -11.82 -7.73
N SER A 300 -31.89 -12.43 -6.70
CA SER A 300 -31.06 -11.73 -5.71
C SER A 300 -29.57 -11.83 -6.07
N MET A 301 -28.72 -10.96 -5.50
CA MET A 301 -27.28 -11.05 -5.73
C MET A 301 -26.71 -12.37 -5.18
N ASP A 302 -27.25 -12.85 -4.05
CA ASP A 302 -26.83 -14.11 -3.43
C ASP A 302 -27.10 -15.31 -4.36
N ASP A 303 -28.20 -15.27 -5.13
CA ASP A 303 -28.49 -16.27 -6.16
C ASP A 303 -27.44 -16.25 -7.28
N VAL A 304 -27.05 -15.06 -7.75
CA VAL A 304 -26.02 -14.91 -8.79
C VAL A 304 -24.67 -15.40 -8.29
N VAL A 305 -24.33 -15.09 -7.03
CA VAL A 305 -23.13 -15.62 -6.37
C VAL A 305 -23.18 -17.15 -6.29
N SER A 306 -24.33 -17.74 -5.93
CA SER A 306 -24.49 -19.19 -5.91
C SER A 306 -24.31 -19.82 -7.30
N MET A 307 -24.88 -19.21 -8.34
CA MET A 307 -24.67 -19.63 -9.73
C MET A 307 -23.19 -19.56 -10.14
N ALA A 308 -22.47 -18.49 -9.76
CA ALA A 308 -21.04 -18.34 -10.03
C ALA A 308 -20.20 -19.40 -9.30
N ILE A 309 -20.48 -19.67 -8.02
CA ILE A 309 -19.83 -20.74 -7.23
C ILE A 309 -19.97 -22.10 -7.92
N HIS A 310 -21.14 -22.36 -8.49
CA HIS A 310 -21.42 -23.61 -9.19
C HIS A 310 -21.03 -23.61 -10.67
N ASN A 311 -20.41 -22.54 -11.18
CA ASN A 311 -19.99 -22.37 -12.58
C ASN A 311 -21.15 -22.49 -13.58
N ALA A 312 -22.24 -21.78 -13.34
CA ALA A 312 -23.35 -21.69 -14.29
C ALA A 312 -22.85 -21.24 -15.67
N ASP A 313 -23.11 -22.04 -16.72
CA ASP A 313 -22.67 -21.74 -18.09
C ASP A 313 -23.63 -20.71 -18.74
N PRO A 314 -23.16 -19.51 -19.12
CA PRO A 314 -23.97 -18.52 -19.84
C PRO A 314 -24.65 -19.05 -21.11
N ARG A 315 -24.06 -20.03 -21.79
CA ARG A 315 -24.65 -20.66 -22.98
C ARG A 315 -25.86 -21.52 -22.62
N PHE A 316 -25.77 -22.30 -21.55
CA PHE A 316 -26.90 -23.07 -21.03
C PHE A 316 -28.06 -22.14 -20.64
N LEU A 317 -27.77 -21.04 -19.94
CA LEU A 317 -28.79 -20.07 -19.54
C LEU A 317 -29.53 -19.47 -20.75
N ARG A 318 -28.80 -19.06 -21.80
CA ARG A 318 -29.42 -18.58 -23.04
C ARG A 318 -30.27 -19.65 -23.73
N ALA A 319 -29.77 -20.89 -23.77
CA ALA A 319 -30.49 -22.01 -24.35
C ALA A 319 -31.83 -22.25 -23.68
N LEU A 320 -31.97 -22.02 -22.37
CA LEU A 320 -33.27 -22.13 -21.70
C LEU A 320 -34.33 -21.23 -22.37
N LYS A 321 -33.98 -20.00 -22.73
CA LYS A 321 -34.91 -19.14 -23.48
C LYS A 321 -35.12 -19.63 -24.91
N ASP A 322 -34.06 -20.02 -25.60
CA ASP A 322 -34.13 -20.43 -27.02
C ASP A 322 -35.00 -21.70 -27.22
N PHE A 323 -34.99 -22.60 -26.24
CA PHE A 323 -35.84 -23.80 -26.19
C PHE A 323 -37.20 -23.57 -25.53
N GLY A 324 -37.57 -22.32 -25.24
CA GLY A 324 -38.91 -21.94 -24.80
C GLY A 324 -39.23 -22.23 -23.34
N TYR A 325 -38.21 -22.37 -22.47
CA TYR A 325 -38.45 -22.47 -21.04
C TYR A 325 -38.95 -21.13 -20.49
N GLU A 326 -40.09 -21.17 -19.80
CA GLU A 326 -40.70 -20.01 -19.16
C GLU A 326 -40.74 -20.17 -17.63
N ASN A 327 -40.95 -19.07 -16.91
CA ASN A 327 -41.09 -19.05 -15.43
C ASN A 327 -39.88 -19.65 -14.68
N ILE A 328 -38.69 -19.46 -15.24
CA ILE A 328 -37.44 -19.93 -14.66
C ILE A 328 -37.15 -19.18 -13.35
N THR A 329 -36.88 -19.93 -12.29
CA THR A 329 -36.47 -19.40 -10.98
C THR A 329 -34.97 -19.59 -10.77
N ALA A 330 -34.37 -18.81 -9.87
CA ALA A 330 -32.98 -18.97 -9.49
C ALA A 330 -32.67 -20.38 -8.97
N ASP A 331 -33.55 -20.93 -8.11
CA ASP A 331 -33.40 -22.30 -7.56
C ASP A 331 -33.33 -23.37 -8.65
N MET A 332 -34.17 -23.28 -9.68
CA MET A 332 -34.13 -24.20 -10.82
C MET A 332 -32.78 -24.14 -11.55
N VAL A 333 -32.26 -22.94 -11.79
CA VAL A 333 -30.96 -22.75 -12.46
C VAL A 333 -29.81 -23.24 -11.59
N ILE A 334 -29.82 -22.93 -10.29
CA ILE A 334 -28.80 -23.36 -9.35
C ILE A 334 -28.79 -24.89 -9.26
N LYS A 335 -29.96 -25.52 -9.13
CA LYS A 335 -30.10 -26.99 -9.11
C LYS A 335 -29.61 -27.63 -10.42
N ALA A 336 -29.99 -27.08 -11.57
CA ALA A 336 -29.51 -27.52 -12.88
C ALA A 336 -27.97 -27.43 -12.99
N THR A 337 -27.41 -26.31 -12.53
CA THR A 337 -25.96 -26.06 -12.53
C THR A 337 -25.22 -27.04 -11.62
N ILE A 338 -25.68 -27.22 -10.37
CA ILE A 338 -25.10 -28.17 -9.40
C ILE A 338 -25.05 -29.59 -9.98
N HIS A 339 -26.11 -29.97 -10.70
CA HIS A 339 -26.22 -31.29 -11.33
C HIS A 339 -25.67 -31.34 -12.76
N ARG A 340 -24.95 -30.30 -13.22
CA ARG A 340 -24.28 -30.25 -14.53
C ARG A 340 -25.22 -30.53 -15.70
N VAL A 341 -26.42 -29.95 -15.66
CA VAL A 341 -27.25 -29.82 -16.85
C VAL A 341 -26.57 -28.80 -17.76
N ASP A 342 -26.32 -29.19 -19.01
CA ASP A 342 -25.67 -28.36 -20.02
C ASP A 342 -26.54 -28.23 -21.28
N ILE A 343 -26.05 -27.42 -22.22
CA ILE A 343 -26.71 -27.18 -23.50
C ILE A 343 -26.79 -28.45 -24.35
N ASP A 344 -25.74 -29.28 -24.34
CA ASP A 344 -25.64 -30.52 -25.13
C ASP A 344 -26.77 -31.50 -24.76
N LEU A 345 -27.15 -31.57 -23.47
CA LEU A 345 -28.28 -32.37 -23.02
C LEU A 345 -29.61 -31.86 -23.61
N ILE A 346 -29.86 -30.55 -23.58
CA ILE A 346 -31.10 -29.97 -24.12
C ILE A 346 -31.17 -30.18 -25.64
N GLU A 347 -30.13 -29.79 -26.36
CA GLU A 347 -30.05 -29.92 -27.83
C GLU A 347 -30.19 -31.39 -28.26
N GLY A 348 -29.46 -32.29 -27.62
CA GLY A 348 -29.49 -33.69 -28.00
C GLY A 348 -30.84 -34.37 -27.69
N LEU A 349 -31.54 -33.96 -26.64
CA LEU A 349 -32.90 -34.43 -26.37
C LEU A 349 -33.89 -33.89 -27.41
N ASP A 350 -33.76 -32.61 -27.77
CA ASP A 350 -34.56 -31.97 -28.81
C ASP A 350 -34.39 -32.67 -30.18
N GLU A 351 -33.15 -33.01 -30.56
CA GLU A 351 -32.81 -33.78 -31.77
C GLU A 351 -33.37 -35.21 -31.76
N LEU A 352 -33.39 -35.85 -30.58
CA LEU A 352 -33.97 -37.18 -30.38
C LEU A 352 -35.51 -37.16 -30.33
N GLY A 353 -36.12 -35.98 -30.42
CA GLY A 353 -37.57 -35.79 -30.44
C GLY A 353 -38.21 -35.61 -29.07
N TYR A 354 -37.43 -35.54 -27.99
CA TYR A 354 -37.91 -35.22 -26.64
C TYR A 354 -38.00 -33.70 -26.48
N LYS A 355 -39.17 -33.14 -26.82
CA LYS A 355 -39.46 -31.70 -26.70
C LYS A 355 -40.02 -31.36 -25.31
N ASN A 356 -39.83 -30.13 -24.86
CA ASN A 356 -40.42 -29.58 -23.61
C ASN A 356 -40.08 -30.37 -22.33
N VAL A 357 -38.88 -30.95 -22.26
CA VAL A 357 -38.41 -31.68 -21.07
C VAL A 357 -38.24 -30.70 -19.92
N SER A 358 -38.87 -30.93 -18.77
CA SER A 358 -38.79 -29.98 -17.64
C SER A 358 -37.37 -29.88 -17.07
N ILE A 359 -37.00 -28.74 -16.46
CA ILE A 359 -35.67 -28.58 -15.83
C ILE A 359 -35.43 -29.66 -14.75
N ASP A 360 -36.46 -30.02 -13.97
CA ASP A 360 -36.35 -31.10 -12.98
C ASP A 360 -36.07 -32.47 -13.60
N GLU A 361 -36.65 -32.74 -14.77
CA GLU A 361 -36.40 -33.96 -15.51
C GLU A 361 -34.98 -33.97 -16.11
N LEU A 362 -34.52 -32.84 -16.67
CA LEU A 362 -33.12 -32.67 -17.12
C LEU A 362 -32.13 -32.93 -15.97
N VAL A 363 -32.39 -32.37 -14.78
CA VAL A 363 -31.61 -32.62 -13.58
C VAL A 363 -31.59 -34.11 -13.25
N GLY A 364 -32.75 -34.77 -13.28
CA GLY A 364 -32.85 -36.21 -13.05
C GLY A 364 -32.01 -37.02 -14.04
N LEU A 365 -32.01 -36.66 -15.32
CA LEU A 365 -31.18 -37.30 -16.34
C LEU A 365 -29.69 -37.10 -16.08
N SER A 366 -29.27 -35.86 -15.77
CA SER A 366 -27.86 -35.56 -15.48
C SER A 366 -27.35 -36.29 -14.23
N ILE A 367 -28.14 -36.36 -13.15
CA ILE A 367 -27.79 -37.12 -11.92
C ILE A 367 -27.47 -38.58 -12.25
N HIS A 368 -28.23 -39.18 -13.16
CA HIS A 368 -28.04 -40.58 -13.55
C HIS A 368 -27.15 -40.76 -14.78
N ASN A 369 -26.54 -39.69 -15.30
CA ASN A 369 -25.68 -39.70 -16.48
C ASN A 369 -26.38 -40.30 -17.72
N VAL A 370 -27.65 -39.95 -17.90
CA VAL A 370 -28.46 -40.28 -19.08
C VAL A 370 -28.21 -39.20 -20.12
N THR A 371 -27.24 -39.42 -21.00
CA THR A 371 -26.87 -38.46 -22.06
C THR A 371 -27.58 -38.76 -23.38
N PRO A 372 -27.68 -37.81 -24.32
CA PRO A 372 -28.17 -38.07 -25.66
C PRO A 372 -27.41 -39.21 -26.36
N ASP A 373 -26.10 -39.31 -26.15
CA ASP A 373 -25.30 -40.44 -26.65
C ASP A 373 -25.68 -41.78 -26.04
N PHE A 374 -26.01 -41.82 -24.75
CA PHE A 374 -26.51 -43.04 -24.13
C PHE A 374 -27.84 -43.45 -24.77
N ILE A 375 -28.77 -42.52 -24.99
CA ILE A 375 -30.05 -42.79 -25.66
C ILE A 375 -29.82 -43.29 -27.08
N ARG A 376 -28.92 -42.66 -27.85
CA ARG A 376 -28.52 -43.13 -29.19
C ARG A 376 -27.98 -44.57 -29.17
N ARG A 377 -27.11 -44.92 -28.22
CA ARG A 377 -26.60 -46.29 -28.07
C ARG A 377 -27.69 -47.29 -27.67
N ALA A 378 -28.61 -46.88 -26.79
CA ALA A 378 -29.75 -47.72 -26.41
C ALA A 378 -30.66 -47.99 -27.62
N ASN A 379 -30.95 -46.96 -28.43
CA ASN A 379 -31.71 -47.08 -29.67
C ASN A 379 -31.06 -48.07 -30.65
N GLN A 380 -29.72 -48.00 -30.81
CA GLN A 380 -28.96 -48.95 -31.65
C GLN A 380 -29.05 -50.40 -31.17
N LYS A 381 -29.27 -50.63 -29.86
CA LYS A 381 -29.48 -51.96 -29.27
C LYS A 381 -30.94 -52.41 -29.26
N GLY A 382 -31.84 -51.65 -29.90
CA GLY A 382 -33.25 -51.98 -30.04
C GLY A 382 -34.16 -51.42 -28.94
N TYR A 383 -33.63 -50.68 -27.97
CA TYR A 383 -34.41 -49.96 -26.97
C TYR A 383 -34.91 -48.63 -27.56
N VAL A 384 -35.92 -48.69 -28.43
CA VAL A 384 -36.48 -47.54 -29.16
C VAL A 384 -37.85 -47.12 -28.60
N ASN A 385 -38.25 -45.86 -28.84
CA ASN A 385 -39.55 -45.29 -28.44
C ASN A 385 -39.84 -45.35 -26.93
N LEU A 386 -38.81 -45.27 -26.10
CA LEU A 386 -38.98 -45.25 -24.64
C LEU A 386 -39.18 -43.81 -24.13
N SER A 387 -39.80 -43.69 -22.97
CA SER A 387 -39.81 -42.47 -22.18
C SER A 387 -38.43 -42.19 -21.56
N LEU A 388 -38.18 -40.94 -21.17
CA LEU A 388 -36.95 -40.54 -20.47
C LEU A 388 -36.78 -41.27 -19.14
N GLU A 389 -37.89 -41.50 -18.42
CA GLU A 389 -37.91 -42.33 -17.21
C GLU A 389 -37.48 -43.79 -17.47
N GLU A 390 -37.84 -44.36 -18.61
CA GLU A 390 -37.41 -45.70 -19.00
C GLU A 390 -35.92 -45.74 -19.36
N TYR A 391 -35.39 -44.76 -20.11
CA TYR A 391 -33.94 -44.67 -20.33
C TYR A 391 -33.17 -44.48 -19.02
N LYS A 392 -33.71 -43.70 -18.09
CA LYS A 392 -33.14 -43.55 -16.75
C LYS A 392 -33.10 -44.88 -16.00
N LYS A 393 -34.16 -45.69 -16.06
CA LYS A 393 -34.16 -47.06 -15.51
C LYS A 393 -33.12 -47.95 -16.19
N LEU A 394 -33.03 -47.93 -17.53
CA LEU A 394 -32.01 -48.70 -18.26
C LEU A 394 -30.59 -48.34 -17.81
N LYS A 395 -30.33 -47.03 -17.60
CA LYS A 395 -29.04 -46.52 -17.14
C LYS A 395 -28.73 -46.95 -15.71
N ILE A 396 -29.67 -46.78 -14.78
CA ILE A 396 -29.52 -47.16 -13.37
C ILE A 396 -29.25 -48.67 -13.23
N HIS A 397 -29.91 -49.50 -14.04
CA HIS A 397 -29.74 -50.95 -14.02
C HIS A 397 -28.62 -51.47 -14.93
N ASN A 398 -27.81 -50.59 -15.53
CA ASN A 398 -26.71 -50.94 -16.44
C ASN A 398 -27.14 -51.89 -17.58
N MET A 399 -28.36 -51.71 -18.09
CA MET A 399 -28.91 -52.56 -19.17
C MET A 399 -28.31 -52.22 -20.54
N VAL A 400 -27.66 -51.06 -20.66
CA VAL A 400 -26.97 -50.59 -21.87
C VAL A 400 -25.57 -50.12 -21.46
N ASN A 401 -24.57 -50.97 -21.71
CA ASN A 401 -23.15 -50.61 -21.60
C ASN A 401 -22.69 -49.71 -22.74
#